data_AF-A0A3S1J995-F1
#
_entry.id   AF-A0A3S1J995-F1
#
_cell.length_a   1.000
_cell.length_b   1.000
_cell.length_c   1.000
_cell.angle_alpha   90.00
_cell.angle_beta   90.00
_cell.angle_gamma   90.00
#
_symmetry.space_group_name_H-M   'P 1'
#
loop_
_entity.id
_entity.type
_entity.pdbx_description
1 polymer ?
#
loop_
_entity_poly.entity_id
_entity_poly.type
_entity_poly.pdbx_seq_one_letter_code
_entity_poly.pdbx_strand_id
1 'polypeptide(L)'
;QKIDIEGLVADGEGGFWLANEGDPAKLVPHAILRVDDKGEIKQEIGLPMELLAHQTRFGLEGITAIGKGDELTLVMAVQREWADDPKGQVKLLAYKPKAKEWSAVRYPLETTEAGWMGLSEITAHDGKLYILERDNQIGDLAKVKRIYSVALDAFKPAKLGGDMPLVEKTLVRDIVGNLKSATNGYVIDKVEGLTIDKNGDIFVATDN
;
A
#
# COMPACT_ATOMS: atom_id res chain seq x y z
N GLN A 1 5.77 -12.88 18.56
CA GLN A 1 4.91 -11.95 17.81
C GLN A 1 4.36 -12.67 16.59
N LYS A 2 3.08 -12.49 16.22
CA LYS A 2 2.58 -12.92 14.90
C LYS A 2 2.77 -11.78 13.92
N ILE A 3 3.45 -12.06 12.82
CA ILE A 3 3.93 -11.07 11.85
C ILE A 3 3.59 -11.58 10.45
N ASP A 4 3.16 -10.67 9.59
CA ASP A 4 2.79 -10.86 8.20
C ASP A 4 3.22 -9.59 7.46
N ILE A 5 4.50 -9.50 7.07
CA ILE A 5 5.08 -8.25 6.54
C ILE A 5 4.83 -8.18 5.04
N GLU A 6 4.14 -7.13 4.62
CA GLU A 6 3.78 -6.90 3.21
C GLU A 6 4.29 -5.55 2.70
N GLY A 7 5.34 -5.01 3.32
CA GLY A 7 5.97 -3.77 2.87
C GLY A 7 7.02 -3.24 3.83
N LEU A 8 8.00 -2.52 3.30
CA LEU A 8 9.02 -1.86 4.11
C LEU A 8 9.53 -0.55 3.49
N VAL A 9 9.88 0.40 4.36
CA VAL A 9 10.59 1.63 3.98
C VAL A 9 11.66 1.95 5.00
N ALA A 10 12.80 2.48 4.55
CA ALA A 10 13.87 2.90 5.45
C ALA A 10 13.36 3.99 6.42
N ASP A 11 13.75 3.89 7.69
CA ASP A 11 13.35 4.87 8.72
C ASP A 11 14.22 6.14 8.75
N GLY A 12 15.32 6.15 8.00
CA GLY A 12 16.30 7.24 7.95
C GLY A 12 17.35 7.23 9.07
N GLU A 13 17.27 6.27 9.99
CA GLU A 13 18.13 6.10 11.16
C GLU A 13 18.87 4.74 11.17
N GLY A 14 18.84 4.03 10.05
CA GLY A 14 19.51 2.73 9.86
C GLY A 14 18.59 1.52 10.01
N GLY A 15 17.31 1.74 10.38
CA GLY A 15 16.28 0.72 10.48
C GLY A 15 15.20 0.84 9.40
N PHE A 16 14.06 0.21 9.66
CA PHE A 16 12.92 0.17 8.74
C PHE A 16 11.59 0.33 9.46
N TRP A 17 10.63 0.94 8.76
CA TRP A 17 9.21 0.81 9.04
C TRP A 17 8.64 -0.31 8.19
N LEU A 18 7.81 -1.16 8.80
CA LEU A 18 7.20 -2.33 8.17
C LEU A 18 5.68 -2.22 8.22
N ALA A 19 5.01 -2.54 7.11
CA ALA A 19 3.58 -2.80 7.10
C ALA A 19 3.34 -4.25 7.52
N ASN A 20 2.63 -4.45 8.64
CA ASN A 20 2.16 -5.76 9.04
C ASN A 20 0.71 -5.91 8.57
N GLU A 21 0.46 -6.77 7.57
CA GLU A 21 -0.81 -6.89 6.86
C GLU A 21 -1.93 -7.00 7.87
N GLY A 22 -1.89 -8.04 8.72
CA GLY A 22 -2.92 -8.36 9.69
C GLY A 22 -3.98 -9.31 9.14
N ASP A 23 -4.47 -10.19 10.00
CA ASP A 23 -5.55 -11.12 9.72
C ASP A 23 -6.24 -11.45 11.05
N PRO A 24 -7.45 -10.89 11.31
CA PRO A 24 -8.14 -11.09 12.58
C PRO A 24 -8.49 -12.56 12.83
N ALA A 25 -8.75 -13.36 11.78
CA ALA A 25 -9.07 -14.77 11.92
C ALA A 25 -7.83 -15.58 12.36
N LYS A 26 -6.63 -15.13 11.99
CA LYS A 26 -5.35 -15.71 12.44
C LYS A 26 -4.80 -15.06 13.70
N LEU A 27 -5.48 -14.08 14.29
CA LEU A 27 -4.99 -13.27 15.43
C LEU A 27 -3.66 -12.54 15.11
N VAL A 28 -3.46 -12.17 13.84
CA VAL A 28 -2.35 -11.31 13.42
C VAL A 28 -2.87 -9.86 13.43
N PRO A 29 -2.27 -8.93 14.20
CA PRO A 29 -2.77 -7.55 14.26
C PRO A 29 -2.41 -6.77 12.99
N HIS A 30 -3.32 -5.93 12.49
CA HIS A 30 -2.95 -4.89 11.53
C HIS A 30 -2.09 -3.83 12.27
N ALA A 31 -0.85 -3.62 11.83
CA ALA A 31 0.08 -2.73 12.53
C ALA A 31 1.16 -2.16 11.62
N ILE A 32 1.77 -1.07 12.07
CA ILE A 32 3.09 -0.64 11.59
C ILE A 32 4.12 -1.02 12.64
N LEU A 33 5.23 -1.62 12.22
CA LEU A 33 6.37 -1.94 13.08
C LEU A 33 7.56 -1.06 12.73
N ARG A 34 8.35 -0.64 13.72
CA ARG A 34 9.69 -0.07 13.50
C ARG A 34 10.72 -1.07 13.98
N VAL A 35 11.68 -1.40 13.13
CA VAL A 35 12.79 -2.31 13.44
C VAL A 35 14.13 -1.60 13.26
N ASP A 36 15.16 -2.06 13.97
CA ASP A 36 16.54 -1.60 13.74
C ASP A 36 17.22 -2.35 12.57
N ASP A 37 18.52 -2.09 12.39
CA ASP A 37 19.38 -2.69 11.37
C ASP A 37 19.55 -4.22 11.50
N LYS A 38 19.17 -4.79 12.65
CA LYS A 38 19.18 -6.23 12.94
C LYS A 38 17.79 -6.85 12.84
N GLY A 39 16.76 -6.06 12.54
CA GLY A 39 15.38 -6.52 12.51
C GLY A 39 14.73 -6.62 13.90
N GLU A 40 15.32 -6.07 14.95
CA GLU A 40 14.71 -6.06 16.28
C GLU A 40 13.58 -5.02 16.32
N ILE A 41 12.37 -5.45 16.68
CA ILE A 41 11.21 -4.55 16.85
C ILE A 41 11.47 -3.58 18.00
N LYS A 42 11.53 -2.29 17.67
CA LYS A 42 11.66 -1.19 18.64
C LYS A 42 10.33 -0.51 18.93
N GLN A 43 9.39 -0.59 17.99
CA GLN A 43 8.08 0.01 18.14
C GLN A 43 7.02 -0.80 17.39
N GLU A 44 5.83 -0.90 17.97
CA GLU A 44 4.63 -1.45 17.35
C GLU A 44 3.50 -0.43 17.48
N ILE A 45 2.79 -0.19 16.38
CA ILE A 45 1.73 0.79 16.27
C ILE A 45 0.54 0.09 15.62
N GLY A 46 -0.40 -0.38 16.46
CA GLY A 46 -1.63 -0.97 15.97
C GLY A 46 -2.53 0.05 15.28
N LEU A 47 -3.35 -0.41 14.34
CA LEU A 47 -4.41 0.42 13.78
C LEU A 47 -5.42 0.82 14.88
N PRO A 48 -5.99 2.03 14.84
CA PRO A 48 -6.96 2.49 15.81
C PRO A 48 -8.33 1.80 15.61
N MET A 49 -9.18 1.83 16.65
CA MET A 49 -10.48 1.14 16.62
C MET A 49 -11.43 1.67 15.55
N GLU A 50 -11.29 2.93 15.18
CA GLU A 50 -12.00 3.59 14.08
C GLU A 50 -11.77 2.89 12.73
N LEU A 51 -10.64 2.20 12.56
CA LEU A 51 -10.38 1.31 11.43
C LEU A 51 -10.78 -0.12 11.77
N LEU A 52 -10.30 -0.65 12.90
CA LEU A 52 -10.44 -2.07 13.24
C LEU A 52 -11.89 -2.54 13.39
N ALA A 53 -12.83 -1.64 13.70
CA ALA A 53 -14.26 -1.96 13.73
C ALA A 53 -14.82 -2.39 12.37
N HIS A 54 -14.13 -2.08 11.28
CA HIS A 54 -14.55 -2.36 9.89
C HIS A 54 -13.59 -3.30 9.16
N GLN A 55 -12.56 -3.81 9.85
CA GLN A 55 -11.52 -4.62 9.24
C GLN A 55 -12.06 -5.88 8.56
N THR A 56 -11.37 -6.29 7.51
CA THR A 56 -11.59 -7.58 6.85
C THR A 56 -10.28 -8.37 6.89
N ARG A 57 -10.20 -9.51 6.19
CA ARG A 57 -8.99 -10.33 6.19
C ARG A 57 -7.79 -9.70 5.45
N PHE A 58 -8.02 -8.66 4.66
CA PHE A 58 -7.01 -8.06 3.78
C PHE A 58 -6.59 -6.71 4.34
N GLY A 59 -5.29 -6.51 4.47
CA GLY A 59 -4.76 -5.43 5.30
C GLY A 59 -3.86 -4.46 4.56
N LEU A 60 -2.76 -4.11 5.24
CA LEU A 60 -1.75 -3.20 4.73
C LEU A 60 -0.87 -3.91 3.69
N GLU A 61 -0.73 -3.31 2.52
CA GLU A 61 0.09 -3.78 1.41
C GLU A 61 0.97 -2.62 0.97
N GLY A 62 2.23 -2.67 1.38
CA GLY A 62 3.15 -1.59 1.16
C GLY A 62 3.14 -0.49 2.21
N ILE A 63 4.28 0.17 2.31
CA ILE A 63 4.49 1.34 3.15
C ILE A 63 5.56 2.23 2.54
N THR A 64 5.31 3.53 2.53
CA THR A 64 6.31 4.55 2.16
C THR A 64 6.36 5.67 3.19
N ALA A 65 7.43 6.45 3.15
CA ALA A 65 7.60 7.64 3.98
C ALA A 65 7.55 8.91 3.10
N ILE A 66 6.90 9.95 3.60
CA ILE A 66 6.97 11.32 3.07
C ILE A 66 7.33 12.29 4.18
N GLY A 67 7.99 13.39 3.83
CA GLY A 67 8.52 14.32 4.83
C GLY A 67 9.69 13.71 5.63
N LYS A 68 10.08 14.37 6.72
CA LYS A 68 11.19 13.95 7.60
C LYS A 68 11.06 14.59 8.98
N GLY A 69 11.73 14.02 9.97
CA GLY A 69 11.73 14.55 11.34
C GLY A 69 10.31 14.63 11.90
N ASP A 70 9.95 15.79 12.46
CA ASP A 70 8.62 15.99 13.05
C ASP A 70 7.47 15.99 12.02
N GLU A 71 7.77 16.21 10.73
CA GLU A 71 6.80 16.16 9.62
C GLU A 71 6.74 14.80 8.92
N LEU A 72 7.50 13.80 9.40
CA LEU A 72 7.43 12.44 8.87
C LEU A 72 5.98 11.93 8.89
N THR A 73 5.53 11.47 7.73
CA THR A 73 4.26 10.78 7.57
C THR A 73 4.53 9.46 6.87
N LEU A 74 4.11 8.36 7.50
CA LEU A 74 4.09 7.04 6.90
C LEU A 74 2.79 6.88 6.14
N VAL A 75 2.85 6.37 4.92
CA VAL A 75 1.69 6.17 4.06
C VAL A 75 1.62 4.70 3.67
N MET A 76 0.46 4.08 3.88
CA MET A 76 0.22 2.65 3.59
C MET A 76 -0.99 2.52 2.69
N ALA A 77 -0.96 1.53 1.79
CA ALA A 77 -2.13 1.16 1.01
C ALA A 77 -2.89 0.04 1.73
N VAL A 78 -4.23 0.13 1.76
CA VAL A 78 -5.08 -0.98 2.18
C VAL A 78 -5.44 -1.77 0.93
N GLN A 79 -5.14 -3.08 0.91
CA GLN A 79 -5.28 -3.93 -0.28
C GLN A 79 -6.67 -3.82 -0.90
N ARG A 80 -7.70 -3.90 -0.03
CA ARG A 80 -9.09 -4.10 -0.42
C ARG A 80 -10.06 -3.32 0.45
N GLU A 81 -11.27 -3.17 -0.08
CA GLU A 81 -12.42 -2.58 0.60
C GLU A 81 -12.66 -3.25 1.96
N TRP A 82 -12.74 -2.41 2.98
CA TRP A 82 -13.23 -2.74 4.31
C TRP A 82 -14.73 -2.46 4.41
N ALA A 83 -15.35 -2.85 5.52
CA ALA A 83 -16.82 -2.84 5.63
C ALA A 83 -17.45 -1.43 5.51
N ASP A 84 -16.70 -0.37 5.80
CA ASP A 84 -17.13 1.03 5.70
C ASP A 84 -16.73 1.71 4.38
N ASP A 85 -16.04 1.00 3.49
CA ASP A 85 -15.60 1.57 2.22
C ASP A 85 -16.73 1.65 1.20
N PRO A 86 -16.88 2.78 0.48
CA PRO A 86 -17.70 2.80 -0.71
C PRO A 86 -17.21 1.77 -1.72
N LYS A 87 -18.14 1.13 -2.43
CA LYS A 87 -17.81 0.16 -3.48
C LYS A 87 -16.88 0.79 -4.54
N GLY A 88 -15.84 0.06 -4.90
CA GLY A 88 -14.79 0.47 -5.83
C GLY A 88 -13.76 1.42 -5.22
N GLN A 89 -13.68 1.54 -3.89
CA GLN A 89 -12.75 2.46 -3.22
C GLN A 89 -12.06 1.79 -2.03
N VAL A 90 -10.77 2.06 -1.87
CA VAL A 90 -9.99 1.63 -0.69
C VAL A 90 -9.44 2.85 0.03
N LYS A 91 -8.73 2.63 1.13
CA LYS A 91 -8.05 3.68 1.87
C LYS A 91 -6.55 3.71 1.54
N LEU A 92 -5.99 4.90 1.39
CA LEU A 92 -4.57 5.11 1.69
C LEU A 92 -4.49 5.74 3.07
N LEU A 93 -3.85 5.04 4.00
CA LEU A 93 -3.69 5.47 5.38
C LEU A 93 -2.44 6.34 5.51
N ALA A 94 -2.52 7.34 6.37
CA ALA A 94 -1.40 8.20 6.72
C ALA A 94 -1.25 8.26 8.25
N TYR A 95 -0.04 8.00 8.74
CA TYR A 95 0.28 8.06 10.15
C TYR A 95 1.45 9.02 10.40
N LYS A 96 1.28 9.97 11.31
CA LYS A 96 2.35 10.88 11.76
C LYS A 96 2.94 10.37 13.09
N PRO A 97 4.16 9.79 13.13
CA PRO A 97 4.70 9.21 14.35
C PRO A 97 4.90 10.21 15.49
N LYS A 98 5.27 11.45 15.16
CA LYS A 98 5.46 12.52 16.14
C LYS A 98 4.15 12.89 16.86
N ALA A 99 3.09 13.10 16.08
CA ALA A 99 1.77 13.49 16.58
C ALA A 99 0.96 12.28 17.10
N LYS A 100 1.34 11.07 16.70
CA LYS A 100 0.58 9.83 16.90
C LYS A 100 -0.83 9.89 16.32
N GLU A 101 -0.96 10.56 15.18
CA GLU A 101 -2.24 10.80 14.53
C GLU A 101 -2.38 9.95 13.27
N TRP A 102 -3.57 9.35 13.13
CA TRP A 102 -3.99 8.63 11.95
C TRP A 102 -4.94 9.49 11.11
N SER A 103 -4.80 9.39 9.80
CA SER A 103 -5.63 10.06 8.81
C SER A 103 -5.69 9.20 7.54
N ALA A 104 -6.60 9.50 6.62
CA ALA A 104 -6.76 8.73 5.39
C ALA A 104 -7.37 9.54 4.25
N VAL A 105 -7.14 9.04 3.03
CA VAL A 105 -7.88 9.41 1.82
C VAL A 105 -8.56 8.17 1.24
N ARG A 106 -9.58 8.36 0.39
CA ARG A 106 -10.11 7.31 -0.47
C ARG A 106 -9.29 7.22 -1.75
N TYR A 107 -9.06 6.01 -2.25
CA TYR A 107 -8.44 5.72 -3.54
C TYR A 107 -9.41 4.92 -4.41
N PRO A 108 -9.73 5.37 -5.64
CA PRO A 108 -10.63 4.63 -6.52
C PRO A 108 -9.90 3.46 -7.17
N LEU A 109 -10.46 2.25 -7.07
CA LEU A 109 -10.01 1.09 -7.81
C LEU A 109 -10.52 1.13 -9.26
N GLU A 110 -9.79 0.50 -10.18
CA GLU A 110 -10.30 0.08 -11.47
C GLU A 110 -11.39 -0.98 -11.29
N THR A 111 -12.04 -1.32 -12.40
CA THR A 111 -13.01 -2.42 -12.45
C THR A 111 -12.40 -3.63 -13.14
N THR A 112 -12.84 -4.81 -12.72
CA THR A 112 -12.55 -6.08 -13.39
C THR A 112 -13.86 -6.80 -13.70
N GLU A 113 -13.89 -7.51 -14.83
CA GLU A 113 -15.02 -8.37 -15.21
C GLU A 113 -15.04 -9.69 -14.42
N ALA A 114 -13.88 -10.11 -13.91
CA ALA A 114 -13.71 -11.35 -13.17
C ALA A 114 -12.74 -11.18 -11.99
N GLY A 115 -13.06 -11.82 -10.87
CA GLY A 115 -12.23 -11.78 -9.68
C GLY A 115 -12.35 -10.48 -8.91
N TRP A 116 -11.22 -9.96 -8.42
CA TRP A 116 -11.17 -8.74 -7.60
C TRP A 116 -9.98 -7.85 -7.99
N MET A 117 -10.11 -6.57 -7.65
CA MET A 117 -9.07 -5.55 -7.73
C MET A 117 -8.50 -5.25 -6.35
N GLY A 118 -7.20 -4.97 -6.27
CA GLY A 118 -6.55 -4.55 -5.04
C GLY A 118 -5.22 -3.84 -5.26
N LEU A 119 -4.74 -3.21 -4.19
CA LEU A 119 -3.45 -2.55 -4.13
C LEU A 119 -2.40 -3.52 -3.61
N SER A 120 -1.18 -3.47 -4.11
CA SER A 120 -0.12 -4.39 -3.68
C SER A 120 1.16 -3.70 -3.21
N GLU A 121 1.34 -2.41 -3.48
CA GLU A 121 2.48 -1.65 -2.94
C GLU A 121 2.23 -0.14 -3.12
N ILE A 122 2.93 0.67 -2.33
CA ILE A 122 3.00 2.12 -2.45
C ILE A 122 4.43 2.65 -2.27
N THR A 123 4.88 3.52 -3.18
CA THR A 123 6.21 4.16 -3.11
C THR A 123 6.10 5.66 -3.33
N ALA A 124 6.70 6.47 -2.46
CA ALA A 124 6.83 7.90 -2.68
C ALA A 124 8.10 8.22 -3.48
N HIS A 125 7.97 9.02 -4.54
CA HIS A 125 9.08 9.49 -5.35
C HIS A 125 8.72 10.80 -6.06
N ASP A 126 9.64 11.77 -6.13
CA ASP A 126 9.50 13.03 -6.88
C ASP A 126 8.11 13.70 -6.79
N GLY A 127 7.65 13.95 -5.57
CA GLY A 127 6.40 14.68 -5.35
C GLY A 127 5.12 13.88 -5.58
N LYS A 128 5.22 12.55 -5.75
CA LYS A 128 4.08 11.66 -6.01
C LYS A 128 4.14 10.41 -5.13
N LEU A 129 2.97 9.85 -4.88
CA LEU A 129 2.80 8.46 -4.47
C LEU A 129 2.59 7.63 -5.74
N TYR A 130 3.30 6.53 -5.88
CA TYR A 130 3.12 5.51 -6.91
C TYR A 130 2.49 4.29 -6.27
N ILE A 131 1.40 3.80 -6.84
CA ILE A 131 0.59 2.73 -6.28
C ILE A 131 0.55 1.60 -7.31
N LEU A 132 0.91 0.40 -6.89
CA LEU A 132 0.74 -0.80 -7.68
C LEU A 132 -0.68 -1.35 -7.46
N GLU A 133 -1.45 -1.43 -8.53
CA GLU A 133 -2.82 -1.89 -8.53
C GLU A 133 -2.99 -3.04 -9.53
N ARG A 134 -3.66 -4.11 -9.09
CA ARG A 134 -3.81 -5.32 -9.87
C ARG A 134 -5.17 -5.98 -9.72
N ASP A 135 -5.58 -6.68 -10.78
CA ASP A 135 -6.54 -7.76 -10.62
C ASP A 135 -5.84 -9.01 -10.02
N ASN A 136 -6.64 -9.98 -9.61
CA ASN A 136 -6.15 -11.27 -9.12
C ASN A 136 -6.15 -12.38 -10.20
N GLN A 137 -6.12 -11.98 -11.47
CA GLN A 137 -6.16 -12.90 -12.60
C GLN A 137 -4.74 -13.16 -13.13
N ILE A 138 -4.62 -14.25 -13.90
CA ILE A 138 -3.35 -14.76 -14.46
C ILE A 138 -3.47 -15.08 -15.95
N GLY A 139 -2.34 -15.29 -16.60
CA GLY A 139 -2.25 -15.65 -18.01
C GLY A 139 -3.01 -14.65 -18.88
N ASP A 140 -3.86 -15.15 -19.76
CA ASP A 140 -4.67 -14.32 -20.64
C ASP A 140 -5.90 -13.69 -19.96
N LEU A 141 -6.24 -14.12 -18.74
CA LEU A 141 -7.30 -13.53 -17.94
C LEU A 141 -6.84 -12.26 -17.21
N ALA A 142 -5.53 -12.08 -16.98
CA ALA A 142 -4.99 -10.86 -16.40
C ALA A 142 -5.18 -9.66 -17.33
N LYS A 143 -5.87 -8.62 -16.85
CA LYS A 143 -6.20 -7.39 -17.60
C LYS A 143 -5.59 -6.15 -16.98
N VAL A 144 -5.42 -6.13 -15.66
CA VAL A 144 -4.92 -4.99 -14.91
C VAL A 144 -3.74 -5.43 -14.06
N LYS A 145 -2.55 -4.98 -14.46
CA LYS A 145 -1.32 -4.94 -13.64
C LYS A 145 -0.71 -3.56 -13.92
N ARG A 146 -0.96 -2.58 -13.07
CA ARG A 146 -0.71 -1.17 -13.39
C ARG A 146 -0.10 -0.41 -12.24
N ILE A 147 0.71 0.57 -12.59
CA ILE A 147 1.25 1.57 -11.67
C ILE A 147 0.51 2.87 -11.93
N TYR A 148 -0.12 3.40 -10.89
CA TYR A 148 -0.76 4.70 -10.88
C TYR A 148 0.05 5.67 -10.03
N SER A 149 -0.19 6.98 -10.22
CA SER A 149 0.34 8.01 -9.34
C SER A 149 -0.75 8.91 -8.78
N VAL A 150 -0.57 9.34 -7.53
CA VAL A 150 -1.31 10.41 -6.86
C VAL A 150 -0.32 11.51 -6.50
N ALA A 151 -0.62 12.76 -6.85
CA ALA A 151 0.25 13.89 -6.53
C ALA A 151 0.22 14.20 -5.03
N LEU A 152 1.38 14.47 -4.42
CA LEU A 152 1.47 14.72 -2.98
C LEU A 152 0.79 16.03 -2.54
N ASP A 153 0.72 17.03 -3.42
CA ASP A 153 -0.02 18.27 -3.18
C ASP A 153 -1.54 18.07 -3.14
N ALA A 154 -2.05 17.04 -3.82
CA ALA A 154 -3.43 16.57 -3.79
C ALA A 154 -3.69 15.54 -2.68
N PHE A 155 -2.66 14.89 -2.15
CA PHE A 155 -2.77 13.95 -1.03
C PHE A 155 -3.02 14.69 0.29
N LYS A 156 -4.31 14.92 0.59
CA LYS A 156 -4.78 15.67 1.76
C LYS A 156 -5.59 14.75 2.70
N PRO A 157 -4.93 13.85 3.46
CA PRO A 157 -5.64 12.90 4.32
C PRO A 157 -6.42 13.61 5.42
N ALA A 158 -7.65 13.16 5.65
CA ALA A 158 -8.55 13.66 6.68
C ALA A 158 -8.55 12.73 7.90
N LYS A 159 -9.00 13.24 9.06
CA LYS A 159 -9.13 12.44 10.28
C LYS A 159 -10.06 11.25 10.05
N LEU A 160 -9.77 10.15 10.73
CA LEU A 160 -10.63 8.96 10.73
C LEU A 160 -11.99 9.26 11.36
N GLY A 161 -13.00 8.47 10.99
CA GLY A 161 -14.37 8.58 11.53
C GLY A 161 -15.24 9.68 10.90
N GLY A 162 -14.73 10.39 9.89
CA GLY A 162 -15.48 11.36 9.09
C GLY A 162 -15.31 11.14 7.59
N ASP A 163 -15.81 12.08 6.79
CA ASP A 163 -15.66 12.05 5.34
C ASP A 163 -14.18 12.14 4.93
N MET A 164 -13.76 11.20 4.09
CA MET A 164 -12.40 11.15 3.54
C MET A 164 -12.40 11.66 2.10
N PRO A 165 -11.46 12.53 1.71
CA PRO A 165 -11.39 13.01 0.34
C PRO A 165 -10.97 11.88 -0.60
N LEU A 166 -11.56 11.86 -1.80
CA LEU A 166 -11.20 10.96 -2.88
C LEU A 166 -10.03 11.54 -3.67
N VAL A 167 -8.95 10.78 -3.83
CA VAL A 167 -7.82 11.20 -4.67
C VAL A 167 -8.07 10.91 -6.13
N GLU A 168 -7.52 11.76 -6.99
CA GLU A 168 -7.38 11.48 -8.42
C GLU A 168 -6.10 10.68 -8.66
N LYS A 169 -6.20 9.62 -9.45
CA LYS A 169 -5.07 8.79 -9.86
C LYS A 169 -4.78 8.98 -11.35
N THR A 170 -3.50 8.99 -11.71
CA THR A 170 -3.04 9.04 -13.11
C THR A 170 -2.34 7.73 -13.45
N LEU A 171 -2.69 7.09 -14.57
CA LEU A 171 -1.97 5.90 -15.05
C LEU A 171 -0.54 6.29 -15.42
N VAL A 172 0.44 5.65 -14.79
CA VAL A 172 1.86 5.83 -15.08
C VAL A 172 2.33 4.75 -16.06
N ARG A 173 1.99 3.49 -15.78
CA ARG A 173 2.42 2.36 -16.59
C ARG A 173 1.48 1.18 -16.48
N ASP A 174 1.19 0.56 -17.62
CA ASP A 174 0.63 -0.79 -17.68
C ASP A 174 1.78 -1.79 -17.88
N ILE A 175 1.92 -2.73 -16.94
CA ILE A 175 3.04 -3.69 -16.92
C ILE A 175 2.65 -5.08 -17.41
N VAL A 176 1.43 -5.31 -17.89
CA VAL A 176 1.01 -6.61 -18.42
C VAL A 176 1.93 -7.08 -19.55
N GLY A 177 2.28 -6.19 -20.48
CA GLY A 177 3.21 -6.50 -21.57
C GLY A 177 4.64 -6.78 -21.08
N ASN A 178 5.08 -6.08 -20.03
CA ASN A 178 6.38 -6.31 -19.40
C ASN A 178 6.44 -7.70 -18.75
N LEU A 179 5.39 -8.07 -18.00
CA LEU A 179 5.28 -9.39 -17.38
C LEU A 179 5.32 -10.49 -18.44
N LYS A 180 4.46 -10.40 -19.47
CA LYS A 180 4.47 -11.38 -20.59
C LYS A 180 5.86 -11.55 -21.20
N SER A 181 6.59 -10.46 -21.40
CA SER A 181 7.93 -10.50 -21.98
C SER A 181 8.94 -11.20 -21.06
N ALA A 182 8.80 -11.03 -19.74
CA ALA A 182 9.69 -11.64 -18.75
C ALA A 182 9.40 -13.13 -18.50
N THR A 183 8.19 -13.60 -18.76
CA THR A 183 7.69 -14.93 -18.35
C THR A 183 7.20 -15.78 -19.53
N ASN A 184 7.79 -15.60 -20.72
CA ASN A 184 7.47 -16.35 -21.94
C ASN A 184 5.97 -16.34 -22.30
N GLY A 185 5.34 -15.17 -22.17
CA GLY A 185 3.95 -14.92 -22.54
C GLY A 185 2.93 -15.05 -21.40
N TYR A 186 3.32 -15.49 -20.21
CA TYR A 186 2.38 -15.82 -19.13
C TYR A 186 2.33 -14.76 -18.01
N VAL A 187 1.21 -14.06 -17.86
CA VAL A 187 1.08 -13.08 -16.75
C VAL A 187 0.90 -13.82 -15.43
N ILE A 188 1.79 -13.58 -14.48
CA ILE A 188 1.70 -14.11 -13.11
C ILE A 188 0.76 -13.27 -12.23
N ASP A 189 0.26 -13.87 -11.15
CA ASP A 189 -0.79 -13.28 -10.31
C ASP A 189 -0.24 -12.11 -9.50
N LYS A 190 0.70 -12.46 -8.62
CA LYS A 190 1.17 -11.65 -7.52
C LYS A 190 2.34 -10.79 -7.99
N VAL A 191 2.01 -9.56 -8.33
CA VAL A 191 2.96 -8.47 -8.47
C VAL A 191 2.82 -7.64 -7.20
N GLU A 192 3.79 -7.74 -6.30
CA GLU A 192 3.61 -7.33 -4.90
C GLU A 192 4.79 -6.50 -4.37
N GLY A 193 5.79 -6.21 -5.21
CA GLY A 193 6.81 -5.21 -4.88
C GLY A 193 6.88 -4.12 -5.94
N LEU A 194 7.08 -2.89 -5.49
CA LEU A 194 7.31 -1.70 -6.29
C LEU A 194 8.34 -0.84 -5.57
N THR A 195 9.35 -0.37 -6.29
CA THR A 195 10.21 0.71 -5.81
C THR A 195 10.70 1.54 -6.98
N ILE A 196 11.21 2.74 -6.69
CA ILE A 196 11.75 3.67 -7.66
C ILE A 196 13.12 4.10 -7.17
N ASP A 197 14.15 3.91 -8.00
CA ASP A 197 15.49 4.33 -7.65
C ASP A 197 15.71 5.83 -7.84
N LYS A 198 16.88 6.32 -7.45
CA LYS A 198 17.25 7.74 -7.57
C LYS A 198 17.27 8.28 -9.02
N ASN A 199 17.31 7.41 -10.03
CA ASN A 199 17.30 7.79 -11.43
C ASN A 199 15.87 7.83 -12.00
N GLY A 200 14.87 7.43 -11.20
CA GLY A 200 13.48 7.29 -11.62
C GLY A 200 13.18 5.93 -12.27
N ASP A 201 14.10 4.97 -12.20
CA ASP A 201 13.88 3.63 -12.72
C ASP A 201 12.93 2.86 -11.81
N ILE A 202 11.88 2.30 -12.41
CA ILE A 202 10.85 1.55 -11.71
C ILE A 202 11.24 0.07 -11.65
N PHE A 203 11.30 -0.48 -10.44
CA PHE A 203 11.52 -1.89 -10.18
C PHE A 203 10.25 -2.50 -9.63
N VAL A 204 9.90 -3.68 -10.16
CA VAL A 204 8.71 -4.42 -9.78
C VAL A 204 9.13 -5.84 -9.42
N ALA A 205 8.65 -6.34 -8.29
CA ALA A 205 8.88 -7.69 -7.82
C ALA A 205 7.59 -8.50 -7.79
N THR A 206 7.74 -9.82 -7.92
CA THR A 206 6.62 -10.76 -8.03
C THR A 206 6.82 -11.88 -7.02
N ASP A 207 5.77 -12.23 -6.30
CA ASP A 207 5.76 -13.31 -5.28
C ASP A 207 4.98 -14.50 -5.84
N ASN A 208 5.61 -15.43 -6.56
CA ASN A 208 4.90 -16.60 -7.12
C ASN A 208 5.64 -17.90 -6.87
#